data_AF-M7TIL3-F1
#
_entry.id   AF-M7TIL3-F1
#
_cell.length_a   1.000
_cell.length_b   1.000
_cell.length_c   1.000
_cell.angle_alpha   90.00
_cell.angle_beta   90.00
_cell.angle_gamma   90.00
#
_symmetry.space_group_name_H-M   'P 1'
#
loop_
_entity.id
_entity.type
_entity.pdbx_description
1 polymer ?
#
loop_
_entity_poly.entity_id
_entity_poly.type
_entity_poly.pdbx_seq_one_letter_code
_entity_poly.pdbx_strand_id
1 'polypeptide(L)'
;MRPATSTEKRLIAKDLFNAEEKLDTSSTYFQIYDRLTSPQYAAVQVHPSALNSHDDIRRLALELRTNPQSTREEFKVKVFPQISTDAEILIDQERAINVAVQITLMIDCFDKDHHYEGYRVGDFRPVSWDSSERFADFVKKVFPIDVHDQEKVRTALKEKNALKCWKLRKRAHIKFFPTDNLAEHLLYDPQDNVVRLFRQTAFLKAHLQLSASQPIELGIAESLKM
;
A
#
# COMPACT_ATOMS: atom_id res chain seq x y z
N MET A 1 13.28 -6.66 -12.39
CA MET A 1 14.48 -5.80 -12.30
C MET A 1 15.45 -6.39 -11.28
N ARG A 2 16.73 -5.96 -11.30
CA ARG A 2 17.66 -6.30 -10.21
C ARG A 2 17.22 -5.64 -8.89
N PRO A 3 17.70 -6.10 -7.73
CA PRO A 3 17.54 -5.34 -6.48
C PRO A 3 18.09 -3.93 -6.62
N ALA A 4 17.44 -2.97 -5.94
CA ALA A 4 17.87 -1.58 -5.96
C ALA A 4 19.21 -1.42 -5.24
N THR A 5 20.11 -0.64 -5.83
CA THR A 5 21.37 -0.21 -5.22
C THR A 5 21.10 0.74 -4.06
N SER A 6 22.08 0.94 -3.18
CA SER A 6 21.97 1.91 -2.09
C SER A 6 21.69 3.34 -2.57
N THR A 7 22.17 3.72 -3.75
CA THR A 7 21.89 5.03 -4.36
C THR A 7 20.45 5.14 -4.81
N GLU A 8 19.93 4.12 -5.52
CA GLU A 8 18.52 4.10 -5.95
C GLU A 8 17.57 4.08 -4.75
N LYS A 9 17.88 3.30 -3.72
CA LYS A 9 17.11 3.27 -2.46
C LYS A 9 17.04 4.64 -1.82
N ARG A 10 18.15 5.40 -1.79
CA ARG A 10 18.15 6.79 -1.31
C ARG A 10 17.29 7.72 -2.15
N LEU A 11 17.34 7.60 -3.48
CA LEU A 11 16.49 8.40 -4.38
C LEU A 11 15.00 8.08 -4.19
N ILE A 12 14.65 6.81 -4.05
CA ILE A 12 13.28 6.37 -3.75
C ILE A 12 12.83 6.94 -2.39
N ALA A 13 13.67 6.85 -1.36
CA ALA A 13 13.33 7.36 -0.04
C ALA A 13 13.17 8.89 -0.02
N LYS A 14 14.02 9.60 -0.77
CA LYS A 14 13.92 11.04 -0.98
C LYS A 14 12.59 11.40 -1.64
N ASP A 15 12.27 10.79 -2.76
CA ASP A 15 11.08 11.16 -3.52
C ASP A 15 9.80 10.81 -2.76
N LEU A 16 9.73 9.62 -2.17
CA LEU A 16 8.50 9.12 -1.52
C LEU A 16 8.27 9.70 -0.13
N PHE A 17 9.33 9.95 0.64
CA PHE A 17 9.22 10.31 2.05
C PHE A 17 9.87 11.64 2.41
N ASN A 18 10.45 12.35 1.45
CA ASN A 18 11.28 13.55 1.67
C ASN A 18 12.37 13.32 2.74
N ALA A 19 12.91 12.10 2.80
CA ALA A 19 13.73 11.61 3.90
C ALA A 19 15.03 10.99 3.38
N GLU A 20 15.95 11.82 2.86
CA GLU A 20 17.25 11.38 2.32
C GLU A 20 18.08 10.54 3.31
N GLU A 21 17.92 10.75 4.62
CA GLU A 21 18.77 10.14 5.66
C GLU A 21 18.10 9.08 6.55
N LYS A 22 16.78 8.84 6.41
CA LYS A 22 16.01 8.24 7.54
C LYS A 22 15.30 6.92 7.24
N LEU A 23 15.14 6.55 5.96
CA LEU A 23 14.76 5.18 5.62
C LEU A 23 16.04 4.36 5.43
N ASP A 24 16.36 3.52 6.42
CA ASP A 24 17.51 2.63 6.29
C ASP A 24 17.36 1.79 5.02
N THR A 25 18.39 1.81 4.15
CA THR A 25 18.45 1.00 2.93
C THR A 25 18.30 -0.51 3.19
N SER A 26 18.52 -0.95 4.43
CA SER A 26 18.31 -2.32 4.91
C SER A 26 16.94 -2.58 5.54
N SER A 27 16.07 -1.57 5.61
CA SER A 27 14.73 -1.70 6.18
C SER A 27 13.91 -2.78 5.47
N THR A 28 12.97 -3.37 6.21
CA THR A 28 12.03 -4.37 5.67
C THR A 28 11.17 -3.82 4.52
N TYR A 29 11.02 -2.49 4.42
CA TYR A 29 10.39 -1.83 3.29
C TYR A 29 11.14 -2.12 1.99
N PHE A 30 12.47 -1.95 1.99
CA PHE A 30 13.26 -2.22 0.78
C PHE A 30 13.35 -3.70 0.42
N GLN A 31 13.17 -4.61 1.39
CA GLN A 31 13.02 -6.04 1.09
C GLN A 31 11.73 -6.30 0.29
N ILE A 32 10.63 -5.62 0.63
CA ILE A 32 9.37 -5.70 -0.13
C ILE A 32 9.51 -5.03 -1.47
N TYR A 33 10.10 -3.84 -1.51
CA TYR A 33 10.41 -3.15 -2.75
C TYR A 33 11.18 -4.07 -3.71
N ASP A 34 12.29 -4.67 -3.26
CA ASP A 34 13.09 -5.58 -4.08
C ASP A 34 12.27 -6.82 -4.51
N ARG A 35 11.40 -7.36 -3.63
CA ARG A 35 10.48 -8.47 -3.96
C ARG A 35 9.45 -8.11 -5.04
N LEU A 36 8.79 -6.95 -4.92
CA LEU A 36 7.73 -6.50 -5.85
C LEU A 36 8.29 -6.15 -7.23
N THR A 37 9.52 -5.65 -7.26
CA THR A 37 10.20 -5.20 -8.47
C THR A 37 11.03 -6.29 -9.15
N SER A 38 11.23 -7.42 -8.47
CA SER A 38 11.88 -8.60 -9.04
C SER A 38 10.98 -9.25 -10.12
N PRO A 39 11.57 -9.83 -11.17
CA PRO A 39 10.80 -10.60 -12.15
C PRO A 39 10.16 -11.80 -11.44
N GLN A 40 8.84 -11.97 -11.56
CA GLN A 40 8.12 -13.09 -10.95
C GLN A 40 8.28 -14.39 -11.75
N TYR A 41 8.66 -14.31 -13.03
CA TYR A 41 8.84 -15.46 -13.91
C TYR A 41 10.14 -15.33 -14.71
N ALA A 42 10.89 -16.43 -14.80
CA ALA A 42 12.03 -16.58 -15.71
C ALA A 42 11.57 -16.89 -17.14
N ALA A 43 10.46 -16.27 -17.58
CA ALA A 43 9.99 -16.39 -18.94
C ALA A 43 10.74 -15.39 -19.82
N VAL A 44 11.11 -15.82 -21.03
CA VAL A 44 11.70 -14.95 -22.04
C VAL A 44 10.63 -13.93 -22.44
N GLN A 45 10.69 -12.72 -21.88
CA GLN A 45 9.81 -11.63 -22.29
C GLN A 45 10.18 -11.23 -23.72
N VAL A 46 9.22 -11.39 -24.65
CA VAL A 46 9.37 -10.98 -26.05
C VAL A 46 9.24 -9.45 -26.18
N HIS A 47 8.56 -8.80 -25.22
CA HIS A 47 8.33 -7.36 -25.19
C HIS A 47 9.04 -6.68 -24.01
N PRO A 48 9.40 -5.39 -24.11
CA PRO A 48 9.91 -4.61 -22.99
C PRO A 48 8.87 -4.55 -21.86
N SER A 49 9.30 -4.83 -20.63
CA SER A 49 8.47 -4.72 -19.43
C SER A 49 7.97 -3.28 -19.24
N ALA A 50 6.77 -3.09 -18.69
CA ALA A 50 6.20 -1.81 -18.30
C ALA A 50 7.06 -1.11 -17.22
N LEU A 51 7.77 -1.89 -16.40
CA LEU A 51 8.80 -1.42 -15.48
C LEU A 51 10.16 -1.99 -15.89
N ASN A 52 11.04 -1.15 -16.44
CA ASN A 52 12.40 -1.55 -16.82
C ASN A 52 13.46 -1.02 -15.85
N SER A 53 13.12 0.03 -15.10
CA SER A 53 14.03 0.69 -14.17
C SER A 53 13.36 1.08 -12.85
N HIS A 54 14.18 1.31 -11.83
CA HIS A 54 13.71 1.90 -10.57
C HIS A 54 13.19 3.33 -10.75
N ASP A 55 13.67 4.04 -11.79
CA ASP A 55 13.19 5.37 -12.15
C ASP A 55 11.77 5.34 -12.72
N ASP A 56 11.37 4.27 -13.42
CA ASP A 56 9.98 4.10 -13.85
C ASP A 56 9.03 4.06 -12.65
N ILE A 57 9.40 3.33 -11.59
CA ILE A 57 8.61 3.24 -10.36
C ILE A 57 8.51 4.59 -9.67
N ARG A 58 9.63 5.32 -9.57
CA ARG A 58 9.65 6.67 -8.99
C ARG A 58 8.72 7.60 -9.77
N ARG A 59 8.80 7.58 -11.11
CA ARG A 59 7.92 8.36 -11.99
C ARG A 59 6.45 8.03 -11.75
N LEU A 60 6.08 6.75 -11.71
CA LEU A 60 4.70 6.34 -11.47
C LEU A 60 4.21 6.76 -10.07
N ALA A 61 5.03 6.58 -9.04
CA ALA A 61 4.68 6.95 -7.67
C ALA A 61 4.51 8.47 -7.48
N LEU A 62 5.38 9.27 -8.11
CA LEU A 62 5.26 10.73 -8.13
C LEU A 62 4.00 11.18 -8.89
N GLU A 63 3.68 10.51 -9.98
CA GLU A 63 2.48 10.79 -10.78
C GLU A 63 1.20 10.51 -9.98
N LEU A 64 1.14 9.39 -9.24
CA LEU A 64 0.03 9.05 -8.33
C LEU A 64 -0.20 10.14 -7.29
N ARG A 65 0.88 10.66 -6.69
CA ARG A 65 0.84 11.70 -5.65
C ARG A 65 0.48 13.07 -6.20
N THR A 66 0.96 13.41 -7.39
CA THR A 66 0.71 14.73 -8.00
C THR A 66 -0.72 14.86 -8.49
N ASN A 67 -1.32 13.76 -8.96
CA ASN A 67 -2.64 13.75 -9.60
C ASN A 67 -3.64 12.79 -8.91
N PRO A 68 -3.95 13.00 -7.61
CA PRO A 68 -4.79 12.08 -6.84
C PRO A 68 -6.27 12.13 -7.27
N GLN A 69 -6.66 13.10 -8.11
CA GLN A 69 -8.01 13.22 -8.66
C GLN A 69 -8.19 12.47 -9.98
N SER A 70 -7.11 11.97 -10.58
CA SER A 70 -7.19 11.17 -11.80
C SER A 70 -7.77 9.79 -11.51
N THR A 71 -8.53 9.28 -12.48
CA THR A 71 -8.99 7.88 -12.46
C THR A 71 -7.84 6.94 -12.79
N ARG A 72 -8.03 5.64 -12.53
CA ARG A 72 -7.03 4.63 -12.90
C ARG A 72 -6.80 4.60 -14.41
N GLU A 73 -7.86 4.73 -15.20
CA GLU A 73 -7.77 4.75 -16.66
C GLU A 73 -7.01 5.99 -17.16
N GLU A 74 -7.31 7.17 -16.63
CA GLU A 74 -6.58 8.40 -16.96
C GLU A 74 -5.10 8.29 -16.57
N PHE A 75 -4.80 7.74 -15.39
CA PHE A 75 -3.44 7.50 -14.93
C PHE A 75 -2.71 6.55 -15.89
N LYS A 76 -3.33 5.41 -16.25
CA LYS A 76 -2.75 4.43 -17.18
C LYS A 76 -2.41 5.05 -18.53
N VAL A 77 -3.35 5.77 -19.14
CA VAL A 77 -3.13 6.44 -20.44
C VAL A 77 -1.99 7.45 -20.35
N LYS A 78 -1.86 8.16 -19.21
CA LYS A 78 -0.79 9.14 -19.00
C LYS A 78 0.58 8.49 -18.82
N VAL A 79 0.69 7.42 -18.04
CA VAL A 79 1.99 6.79 -17.74
C VAL A 79 2.44 5.79 -18.81
N PHE A 80 1.50 5.27 -19.61
CA PHE A 80 1.72 4.35 -20.74
C PHE A 80 0.98 4.87 -21.99
N PRO A 81 1.54 5.89 -22.68
CA PRO A 81 0.86 6.53 -23.81
C PRO A 81 0.78 5.64 -25.06
N GLN A 82 1.55 4.55 -25.11
CA GLN A 82 1.49 3.60 -26.23
C GLN A 82 0.27 2.70 -26.07
N ILE A 83 -0.71 2.90 -26.97
CA ILE A 83 -1.88 2.05 -27.09
C ILE A 83 -1.43 0.69 -27.64
N SER A 84 -1.52 -0.35 -26.81
CA SER A 84 -1.33 -1.73 -27.22
C SER A 84 -2.64 -2.49 -27.05
N THR A 85 -2.97 -3.34 -28.03
CA THR A 85 -4.06 -4.32 -27.91
C THR A 85 -3.56 -5.69 -27.47
N ASP A 86 -2.25 -5.84 -27.24
CA ASP A 86 -1.64 -7.07 -26.76
C ASP A 86 -2.00 -7.30 -25.28
N ALA A 87 -2.61 -8.44 -25.00
CA ALA A 87 -3.03 -8.81 -23.66
C ALA A 87 -1.87 -8.91 -22.66
N GLU A 88 -0.69 -9.39 -23.08
CA GLU A 88 0.47 -9.51 -22.20
C GLU A 88 0.99 -8.14 -21.78
N ILE A 89 1.04 -7.19 -22.71
CA ILE A 89 1.45 -5.81 -22.45
C ILE A 89 0.44 -5.13 -21.50
N LEU A 90 -0.86 -5.36 -21.71
CA LEU A 90 -1.89 -4.79 -20.84
C LEU A 90 -1.83 -5.34 -19.41
N ILE A 91 -1.61 -6.65 -19.25
CA ILE A 91 -1.44 -7.27 -17.93
C ILE A 91 -0.21 -6.72 -17.21
N ASP A 92 0.91 -6.56 -17.93
CA ASP A 92 2.14 -6.04 -17.34
C ASP A 92 2.02 -4.55 -16.95
N GLN A 93 1.29 -3.74 -17.72
CA GLN A 93 0.93 -2.37 -17.34
C GLN A 93 0.07 -2.33 -16.07
N GLU A 94 -0.97 -3.16 -15.96
CA GLU A 94 -1.80 -3.23 -14.74
C GLU A 94 -0.97 -3.64 -13.52
N ARG A 95 -0.09 -4.62 -13.70
CA ARG A 95 0.87 -5.04 -12.67
C ARG A 95 1.78 -3.89 -12.25
N ALA A 96 2.31 -3.13 -13.20
CA ALA A 96 3.18 -1.98 -12.94
C ALA A 96 2.46 -0.90 -12.11
N ILE A 97 1.20 -0.61 -12.43
CA ILE A 97 0.36 0.34 -11.66
C ILE A 97 0.18 -0.18 -10.23
N ASN A 98 -0.16 -1.46 -10.07
CA ASN A 98 -0.38 -2.04 -8.73
C ASN A 98 0.90 -2.03 -7.88
N VAL A 99 2.05 -2.36 -8.49
CA VAL A 99 3.37 -2.25 -7.84
C VAL A 99 3.63 -0.81 -7.40
N ALA A 100 3.34 0.18 -8.24
CA ALA A 100 3.50 1.59 -7.88
C ALA A 100 2.60 1.99 -6.71
N VAL A 101 1.33 1.58 -6.70
CA VAL A 101 0.40 1.83 -5.58
C VAL A 101 0.92 1.19 -4.30
N GLN A 102 1.33 -0.08 -4.35
CA GLN A 102 1.81 -0.82 -3.18
C GLN A 102 3.12 -0.26 -2.64
N ILE A 103 4.04 0.19 -3.49
CA ILE A 103 5.29 0.83 -3.05
C ILE A 103 5.00 2.19 -2.41
N THR A 104 4.04 2.95 -2.97
CA THR A 104 3.71 4.30 -2.50
C THR A 104 2.97 4.29 -1.16
N LEU A 105 2.01 3.38 -0.99
CA LEU A 105 1.07 3.39 0.14
C LEU A 105 1.11 2.13 1.01
N MET A 106 1.87 1.11 0.62
CA MET A 106 1.85 -0.22 1.23
C MET A 106 0.45 -0.87 1.21
N ILE A 107 -0.38 -0.52 0.23
CA ILE A 107 -1.70 -1.13 -0.01
C ILE A 107 -1.53 -2.19 -1.09
N ASP A 108 -1.89 -3.42 -0.78
CA ASP A 108 -1.97 -4.46 -1.80
C ASP A 108 -3.30 -4.33 -2.57
N CYS A 109 -3.20 -3.98 -3.85
CA CYS A 109 -4.34 -3.88 -4.76
C CYS A 109 -4.41 -5.04 -5.79
N PHE A 110 -3.51 -6.03 -5.69
CA PHE A 110 -3.64 -7.33 -6.40
C PHE A 110 -4.64 -8.26 -5.72
N ASP A 111 -5.06 -7.92 -4.51
CA ASP A 111 -5.58 -8.87 -3.53
C ASP A 111 -6.99 -9.39 -3.90
N LYS A 112 -7.74 -8.70 -4.78
CA LYS A 112 -9.01 -9.24 -5.30
C LYS A 112 -8.82 -10.51 -6.15
N ASP A 113 -7.68 -10.65 -6.84
CA ASP A 113 -7.43 -11.78 -7.73
C ASP A 113 -6.75 -12.97 -7.03
N HIS A 114 -6.19 -12.73 -5.83
CA HIS A 114 -5.48 -13.74 -5.04
C HIS A 114 -6.36 -14.41 -3.97
N HIS A 115 -7.47 -13.76 -3.60
CA HIS A 115 -8.45 -14.33 -2.70
C HIS A 115 -9.63 -14.92 -3.47
N TYR A 116 -10.23 -15.98 -2.93
CA TYR A 116 -11.44 -16.55 -3.48
C TYR A 116 -12.60 -15.53 -3.45
N GLU A 117 -13.53 -15.65 -4.39
CA GLU A 117 -14.75 -14.84 -4.40
C GLU A 117 -15.47 -14.93 -3.05
N GLY A 118 -15.57 -13.81 -2.35
CA GLY A 118 -16.23 -13.72 -1.04
C GLY A 118 -15.30 -13.76 0.17
N TYR A 119 -13.98 -13.79 0.00
CA TYR A 119 -13.04 -13.62 1.12
C TYR A 119 -13.33 -12.33 1.89
N ARG A 120 -13.52 -12.50 3.20
CA ARG A 120 -13.84 -11.45 4.15
C ARG A 120 -13.18 -11.73 5.47
N VAL A 121 -12.50 -10.72 6.02
CA VAL A 121 -12.02 -10.74 7.40
C VAL A 121 -12.86 -9.72 8.17
N GLY A 122 -13.92 -10.21 8.82
CA GLY A 122 -14.98 -9.35 9.36
C GLY A 122 -15.69 -8.57 8.24
N ASP A 123 -15.62 -7.24 8.30
CA ASP A 123 -16.19 -6.35 7.28
C ASP A 123 -15.20 -5.95 6.19
N PHE A 124 -13.92 -6.30 6.35
CA PHE A 124 -12.90 -6.03 5.34
C PHE A 124 -13.05 -6.95 4.14
N ARG A 125 -12.91 -6.37 2.94
CA ARG A 125 -12.77 -7.07 1.66
C ARG A 125 -11.49 -6.58 0.98
N PRO A 126 -10.79 -7.45 0.22
CA PRO A 126 -9.70 -7.05 -0.63
C PRO A 126 -10.10 -5.85 -1.51
N VAL A 127 -9.27 -4.83 -1.51
CA VAL A 127 -9.53 -3.56 -2.17
C VAL A 127 -8.86 -3.54 -3.53
N SER A 128 -9.60 -3.13 -4.57
CA SER A 128 -9.04 -2.78 -5.87
C SER A 128 -9.29 -1.31 -6.14
N TRP A 129 -8.38 -0.72 -6.90
CA TRP A 129 -8.59 0.58 -7.52
C TRP A 129 -9.26 0.35 -8.87
N ASP A 130 -10.54 0.68 -8.96
CA ASP A 130 -11.34 0.38 -10.15
C ASP A 130 -11.07 1.40 -11.28
N SER A 131 -11.29 1.02 -12.54
CA SER A 131 -10.89 1.82 -13.73
C SER A 131 -11.35 3.27 -13.70
N SER A 132 -12.61 3.50 -13.30
CA SER A 132 -13.26 4.82 -13.24
C SER A 132 -13.14 5.49 -11.86
N GLU A 133 -12.55 4.83 -10.88
CA GLU A 133 -12.41 5.36 -9.51
C GLU A 133 -11.23 6.34 -9.46
N ARG A 134 -11.40 7.48 -8.78
CA ARG A 134 -10.29 8.41 -8.56
C ARG A 134 -9.33 7.85 -7.52
N PHE A 135 -8.04 8.12 -7.67
CA PHE A 135 -7.04 7.60 -6.73
C PHE A 135 -7.32 8.01 -5.27
N ALA A 136 -7.70 9.26 -5.01
CA ALA A 136 -8.06 9.72 -3.67
C ALA A 136 -9.28 9.00 -3.09
N ASP A 137 -10.28 8.69 -3.93
CA ASP A 137 -11.49 7.98 -3.50
C ASP A 137 -11.18 6.52 -3.17
N PHE A 138 -10.31 5.89 -3.96
CA PHE A 138 -9.75 4.57 -3.65
C PHE A 138 -9.05 4.58 -2.28
N VAL A 139 -8.13 5.52 -2.03
CA VAL A 139 -7.42 5.60 -0.75
C VAL A 139 -8.38 5.85 0.41
N LYS A 140 -9.40 6.71 0.23
CA LYS A 140 -10.45 6.95 1.22
C LYS A 140 -11.26 5.70 1.54
N LYS A 141 -11.54 4.88 0.52
CA LYS A 141 -12.23 3.60 0.66
C LYS A 141 -11.38 2.60 1.47
N VAL A 142 -10.06 2.59 1.29
CA VAL A 142 -9.14 1.73 2.04
C VAL A 142 -9.00 2.15 3.50
N PHE A 143 -8.91 3.47 3.75
CA PHE A 143 -8.75 4.04 5.09
C PHE A 143 -9.97 4.89 5.45
N PRO A 144 -11.10 4.26 5.84
CA PRO A 144 -12.29 5.00 6.20
C PRO A 144 -12.02 5.90 7.41
N ILE A 145 -12.17 7.20 7.21
CA ILE A 145 -12.02 8.22 8.26
C ILE A 145 -13.25 8.21 9.18
N ASP A 146 -14.40 7.78 8.66
CA ASP A 146 -15.66 7.79 9.38
C ASP A 146 -15.83 6.48 10.17
N VAL A 147 -15.68 6.57 11.49
CA VAL A 147 -16.01 5.43 12.37
C VAL A 147 -17.53 5.25 12.40
N HIS A 148 -18.00 4.17 11.78
CA HIS A 148 -19.42 3.82 11.70
C HIS A 148 -20.08 3.53 13.06
N ASP A 149 -19.31 3.19 14.10
CA ASP A 149 -19.84 2.81 15.42
C ASP A 149 -19.11 3.52 16.56
N GLN A 150 -19.51 4.77 16.79
CA GLN A 150 -18.97 5.63 17.85
C GLN A 150 -19.16 5.02 19.25
N GLU A 151 -20.20 4.22 19.46
CA GLU A 151 -20.47 3.57 20.74
C GLU A 151 -19.45 2.47 21.04
N LYS A 152 -19.15 1.60 20.06
CA LYS A 152 -18.08 0.60 20.20
C LYS A 152 -16.73 1.25 20.45
N VAL A 153 -16.41 2.34 19.76
CA VAL A 153 -15.16 3.09 20.02
C VAL A 153 -15.12 3.61 21.45
N ARG A 154 -16.22 4.23 21.93
CA ARG A 154 -16.27 4.74 23.30
C ARG A 154 -16.10 3.62 24.33
N THR A 155 -16.69 2.46 24.09
CA THR A 155 -16.53 1.28 24.94
C THR A 155 -15.09 0.76 24.91
N ALA A 156 -14.50 0.61 23.72
CA ALA A 156 -13.10 0.21 23.56
C ALA A 156 -12.13 1.17 24.27
N LEU A 157 -12.40 2.48 24.24
CA LEU A 157 -11.62 3.49 24.97
C LEU A 157 -11.75 3.35 26.49
N LYS A 158 -12.95 3.08 27.01
CA LYS A 158 -13.17 2.78 28.44
C LYS A 158 -12.43 1.50 28.87
N GLU A 159 -12.41 0.50 27.99
CA GLU A 159 -11.81 -0.81 28.23
C GLU A 159 -10.37 -0.95 27.70
N LYS A 160 -9.70 0.15 27.34
CA LYS A 160 -8.35 0.13 26.74
C LYS A 160 -7.34 -0.72 27.51
N ASN A 161 -7.50 -0.81 28.84
CA ASN A 161 -6.65 -1.62 29.70
C ASN A 161 -6.82 -3.12 29.50
N ALA A 162 -7.98 -3.59 29.03
CA ALA A 162 -8.25 -4.98 28.65
C ALA A 162 -7.68 -5.31 27.25
N LEU A 163 -7.61 -4.30 26.37
CA LEU A 163 -7.11 -4.42 24.99
C LEU A 163 -5.59 -4.42 24.84
N LYS A 164 -4.83 -4.48 25.95
CA LYS A 164 -3.37 -4.62 25.88
C LYS A 164 -2.99 -5.92 25.16
N CYS A 165 -2.04 -5.85 24.23
CA CYS A 165 -1.58 -6.99 23.43
C CYS A 165 -1.33 -8.26 24.26
N TRP A 166 -0.65 -8.15 25.40
CA TRP A 166 -0.39 -9.29 26.28
C TRP A 166 -1.66 -9.90 26.89
N LYS A 167 -2.70 -9.10 27.17
CA LYS A 167 -3.99 -9.59 27.67
C LYS A 167 -4.79 -10.26 26.58
N LEU A 168 -4.83 -9.68 25.39
CA LEU A 168 -5.46 -10.29 24.22
C LEU A 168 -4.84 -11.67 23.94
N ARG A 169 -3.50 -11.76 23.97
CA ARG A 169 -2.78 -13.02 23.83
C ARG A 169 -3.05 -14.02 24.95
N LYS A 170 -2.99 -13.59 26.22
CA LYS A 170 -3.08 -14.50 27.37
C LYS A 170 -4.50 -14.89 27.76
N ARG A 171 -5.49 -14.00 27.57
CA ARG A 171 -6.86 -14.16 28.08
C ARG A 171 -7.88 -14.43 26.98
N ALA A 172 -7.71 -13.81 25.81
CA ALA A 172 -8.58 -14.02 24.66
C ALA A 172 -7.97 -14.99 23.62
N HIS A 173 -6.76 -15.51 23.90
CA HIS A 173 -6.01 -16.41 23.01
C HIS A 173 -5.80 -15.87 21.59
N ILE A 174 -5.85 -14.54 21.42
CA ILE A 174 -5.64 -13.87 20.13
C ILE A 174 -4.20 -14.05 19.70
N LYS A 175 -4.02 -14.49 18.46
CA LYS A 175 -2.73 -14.56 17.77
C LYS A 175 -2.48 -13.25 17.04
N PHE A 176 -1.22 -12.86 16.91
CA PHE A 176 -0.83 -11.71 16.11
C PHE A 176 -0.02 -12.18 14.91
N PHE A 177 -0.50 -11.89 13.70
CA PHE A 177 0.22 -12.23 12.48
C PHE A 177 0.71 -10.99 11.76
N PRO A 178 1.96 -11.00 11.27
CA PRO A 178 2.48 -9.88 10.51
C PRO A 178 1.76 -9.75 9.17
N THR A 179 1.53 -8.52 8.72
CA THR A 179 1.10 -8.20 7.35
C THR A 179 1.98 -7.09 6.76
N ASP A 180 2.14 -7.13 5.45
CA ASP A 180 2.78 -6.11 4.62
C ASP A 180 1.76 -5.18 3.95
N ASN A 181 0.47 -5.51 4.05
CA ASN A 181 -0.62 -4.70 3.53
C ASN A 181 -1.14 -3.79 4.67
N LEU A 182 -0.96 -2.48 4.52
CA LEU A 182 -1.39 -1.51 5.52
C LEU A 182 -2.92 -1.51 5.69
N ALA A 183 -3.67 -1.83 4.63
CA ALA A 183 -5.13 -1.98 4.68
C ALA A 183 -5.58 -3.09 5.63
N GLU A 184 -4.72 -4.08 5.88
CA GLU A 184 -5.02 -5.19 6.78
C GLU A 184 -4.66 -4.90 8.24
N HIS A 185 -4.08 -3.74 8.54
CA HIS A 185 -3.62 -3.46 9.89
C HIS A 185 -4.78 -3.44 10.89
N LEU A 186 -4.63 -4.19 11.99
CA LEU A 186 -5.59 -4.36 13.07
C LEU A 186 -6.90 -5.06 12.67
N LEU A 187 -6.95 -5.67 11.48
CA LEU A 187 -8.07 -6.55 11.13
C LEU A 187 -8.06 -7.79 12.03
N TYR A 188 -9.21 -8.01 12.66
CA TYR A 188 -9.47 -9.19 13.47
C TYR A 188 -10.20 -10.24 12.64
N ASP A 189 -9.60 -11.41 12.57
CA ASP A 189 -10.17 -12.62 12.00
C ASP A 189 -10.74 -13.49 13.12
N PRO A 190 -12.07 -13.58 13.25
CA PRO A 190 -12.70 -14.40 14.29
C PRO A 190 -12.57 -15.91 14.03
N GLN A 191 -12.34 -16.33 12.78
CA GLN A 191 -12.23 -17.75 12.44
C GLN A 191 -10.95 -18.34 13.00
N ASP A 192 -9.83 -17.64 12.80
CA ASP A 192 -8.51 -18.08 13.27
C ASP A 192 -8.08 -17.44 14.60
N ASN A 193 -8.91 -16.53 15.12
CA ASN A 193 -8.64 -15.70 16.30
C ASN A 193 -7.32 -14.92 16.14
N VAL A 194 -7.14 -14.27 15.00
CA VAL A 194 -5.91 -13.58 14.60
C VAL A 194 -6.17 -12.09 14.45
N VAL A 195 -5.24 -11.26 14.93
CA VAL A 195 -5.16 -9.84 14.56
C VAL A 195 -3.94 -9.63 13.66
N ARG A 196 -4.15 -9.02 12.49
CA ARG A 196 -3.07 -8.68 11.55
C ARG A 196 -2.34 -7.41 11.99
N LEU A 197 -1.02 -7.46 12.06
CA LEU A 197 -0.17 -6.35 12.49
C LEU A 197 0.76 -5.94 11.35
N PHE A 198 0.65 -4.68 10.93
CA PHE A 198 1.51 -4.14 9.91
C PHE A 198 2.95 -4.03 10.43
N ARG A 199 3.90 -4.66 9.74
CA ARG A 199 5.29 -4.79 10.23
C ARG A 199 6.26 -3.77 9.65
N GLN A 200 5.87 -2.98 8.64
CA GLN A 200 6.77 -2.01 7.99
C GLN A 200 6.88 -0.72 8.80
N THR A 201 7.45 -0.81 10.00
CA THR A 201 7.53 0.33 10.93
C THR A 201 8.40 1.48 10.41
N ALA A 202 9.41 1.19 9.58
CA ALA A 202 10.22 2.23 8.93
C ALA A 202 9.38 3.10 7.99
N PHE A 203 8.48 2.49 7.22
CA PHE A 203 7.52 3.18 6.35
C PHE A 203 6.61 4.11 7.17
N LEU A 204 6.00 3.60 8.25
CA LEU A 204 5.14 4.41 9.13
C LEU A 204 5.90 5.59 9.75
N LYS A 205 7.11 5.35 10.25
CA LYS A 205 7.95 6.39 10.85
C LYS A 205 8.28 7.49 9.84
N ALA A 206 8.58 7.12 8.60
CA ALA A 206 8.88 8.07 7.53
C ALA A 206 7.67 8.96 7.22
N HIS A 207 6.47 8.37 7.06
CA HIS A 207 5.25 9.15 6.85
C HIS A 207 4.88 10.04 8.04
N LEU A 208 5.00 9.56 9.28
CA LEU A 208 4.75 10.37 10.48
C LEU A 208 5.70 11.57 10.58
N GLN A 209 6.95 11.42 10.12
CA GLN A 209 7.90 12.52 10.06
C GLN A 209 7.56 13.50 8.94
N LEU A 210 7.20 12.99 7.75
CA LEU A 210 6.75 13.82 6.62
C LEU A 210 5.54 14.68 7.01
N SER A 211 4.63 14.13 7.81
CA SER A 211 3.41 14.81 8.26
C SER A 211 3.54 15.58 9.57
N ALA A 212 4.73 15.65 10.18
CA ALA A 212 4.88 16.20 11.53
C ALA A 212 4.49 17.68 11.64
N SER A 213 4.64 18.46 10.57
CA SER A 213 4.27 19.88 10.51
C SER A 213 2.88 20.14 9.92
N GLN A 214 2.15 19.09 9.53
CA GLN A 214 0.87 19.22 8.85
C GLN A 214 -0.31 19.14 9.84
N PRO A 215 -1.44 19.79 9.54
CA PRO A 215 -2.66 19.61 10.32
C PRO A 215 -3.13 18.15 10.30
N ILE A 216 -3.65 17.66 11.41
CA ILE A 216 -4.26 16.32 11.50
C ILE A 216 -5.48 16.19 10.59
N GLU A 217 -6.19 17.30 10.36
CA GLU A 217 -7.43 17.38 9.55
C GLU A 217 -7.15 17.55 8.05
N LEU A 218 -5.91 17.32 7.60
CA LEU A 218 -5.57 17.42 6.19
C LEU A 218 -6.39 16.40 5.38
N GLY A 219 -7.03 16.87 4.31
CA GLY A 219 -7.79 16.00 3.41
C GLY A 219 -6.90 14.95 2.75
N ILE A 220 -7.51 13.85 2.27
CA ILE A 220 -6.76 12.74 1.66
C ILE A 220 -6.02 13.20 0.40
N ALA A 221 -6.66 14.01 -0.45
CA ALA A 221 -6.06 14.47 -1.69
C ALA A 221 -4.84 15.37 -1.44
N GLU A 222 -4.89 16.20 -0.39
CA GLU A 222 -3.79 17.03 0.06
C GLU A 222 -2.69 16.19 0.71
N SER A 223 -3.06 15.22 1.55
CA SER A 223 -2.12 14.31 2.20
C SER A 223 -1.33 13.46 1.20
N LEU A 224 -1.94 13.08 0.08
CA LEU A 224 -1.27 12.35 -1.00
C LEU A 224 -0.25 13.21 -1.77
N LYS A 225 -0.40 14.54 -1.76
CA LYS A 225 0.49 15.47 -2.48
C LYS A 225 1.72 15.88 -1.67
N MET A 226 1.71 15.65 -0.36
CA MET A 226 2.90 15.77 0.49
C MET A 226 3.95 14.79 0.02
#